data_AF-A0AAD5S2G8-F1
#
_entry.id   AF-A0AAD5S2G8-F1
#
_cell.length_a   1.000
_cell.length_b   1.000
_cell.length_c   1.000
_cell.angle_alpha   90.00
_cell.angle_beta   90.00
_cell.angle_gamma   90.00
#
_symmetry.space_group_name_H-M   'P 1'
#
loop_
_entity.id
_entity.type
_entity.pdbx_description
1 polymer ?
#
loop_
_entity_poly.entity_id
_entity_poly.type
_entity_poly.pdbx_seq_one_letter_code
_entity_poly.pdbx_strand_id
1 'polypeptide(L)' 'ESVYRQSAESVTKQRLSVVESVQDVGEIESRLGMGVIEELMEQAEDELKLIAEMEKYRPWEPLEEKPPAGQWDYFRKIGA' A
#
# COMPACT_ATOMS: atom_id res chain seq x y z
N GLU A 1 -14.61 1.42 -7.61
CA GLU A 1 -13.23 1.94 -7.59
C GLU A 1 -12.54 1.40 -6.35
N SER A 2 -11.43 0.67 -6.48
CA SER A 2 -10.70 0.15 -5.31
C SER A 2 -9.85 1.26 -4.69
N VAL A 3 -9.85 1.35 -3.36
CA VAL A 3 -9.00 2.32 -2.64
C VAL A 3 -7.52 2.02 -2.91
N TYR A 4 -7.16 0.73 -2.98
CA TYR A 4 -5.82 0.28 -3.29
C TYR A 4 -5.28 0.84 -4.62
N ARG A 5 -6.10 0.81 -5.70
CA ARG A 5 -5.68 1.37 -6.99
C ARG A 5 -5.36 2.85 -6.88
N GLN A 6 -6.22 3.62 -6.21
CA GLN A 6 -6.04 5.06 -6.04
C GLN A 6 -4.77 5.38 -5.25
N SER A 7 -4.50 4.65 -4.17
CA SER A 7 -3.28 4.83 -3.38
C SER A 7 -2.03 4.46 -4.16
N ALA A 8 -2.01 3.28 -4.81
CA ALA A 8 -0.87 2.83 -5.60
C ALA A 8 -0.57 3.80 -6.75
N GLU A 9 -1.60 4.20 -7.50
CA GLU A 9 -1.47 5.15 -8.61
C GLU A 9 -0.94 6.51 -8.16
N SER A 10 -1.43 7.04 -7.03
CA SER A 10 -0.96 8.32 -6.49
C SER A 10 0.52 8.25 -6.10
N VAL A 11 0.93 7.19 -5.41
CA VAL A 11 2.32 7.01 -4.97
C VAL A 11 3.26 6.81 -6.17
N THR A 12 2.89 5.94 -7.12
CA THR A 12 3.70 5.69 -8.31
C THR A 12 3.87 6.95 -9.16
N LYS A 13 2.81 7.74 -9.36
CA LYS A 13 2.90 9.00 -10.12
C LYS A 13 3.77 10.05 -9.43
N GLN A 14 3.66 10.18 -8.11
CA GLN A 14 4.52 11.09 -7.35
C GLN A 14 5.99 10.69 -7.51
N ARG A 15 6.30 9.41 -7.31
CA ARG A 15 7.68 8.88 -7.44
C ARG A 15 8.22 9.09 -8.85
N LEU A 16 7.42 8.74 -9.86
CA LEU A 16 7.79 8.91 -11.27
C LEU A 16 8.09 10.38 -11.60
N SER A 17 7.23 11.30 -11.17
CA SER A 17 7.42 12.74 -11.41
C SER A 17 8.73 13.26 -10.81
N VAL A 18 9.17 12.76 -9.65
CA VAL A 18 10.44 13.17 -9.05
C VAL A 18 11.62 12.63 -9.86
N VAL A 19 11.59 11.34 -10.19
CA VAL A 19 12.65 10.65 -10.96
C VAL A 19 12.80 11.22 -12.38
N GLU A 20 11.71 11.64 -13.02
CA GLU A 20 11.78 12.29 -14.34
C GLU A 20 12.33 13.73 -14.25
N SER A 21 12.14 14.41 -13.11
CA SER A 21 12.52 15.82 -12.94
C SER A 21 13.97 16.04 -12.49
N VAL A 22 14.60 15.04 -11.88
CA VAL A 22 15.91 15.15 -11.23
C VAL A 22 16.79 13.98 -11.69
N GLN A 23 18.08 14.23 -11.93
CA GLN A 23 19.05 13.19 -12.31
C GLN A 23 20.02 12.85 -11.17
N ASP A 24 20.17 13.73 -10.18
CA ASP A 24 21.01 13.49 -9.01
C ASP A 24 20.32 12.53 -8.03
N VAL A 25 21.00 11.44 -7.70
CA VAL A 25 20.46 10.39 -6.84
C VAL A 25 20.19 10.89 -5.43
N GLY A 26 21.12 11.67 -4.84
CA GLY A 26 20.96 12.19 -3.48
C GLY A 26 19.80 13.18 -3.36
N GLU A 27 19.56 13.97 -4.40
CA GLU A 27 18.40 14.86 -4.47
C GLU A 27 17.08 14.08 -4.63
N ILE A 28 17.05 13.00 -5.42
CA ILE A 28 15.86 12.11 -5.51
C ILE A 28 15.54 11.50 -4.14
N GLU A 29 16.54 10.93 -3.47
CA GLU A 29 16.40 10.34 -2.14
C GLU A 29 15.91 11.35 -1.12
N SER A 30 16.48 12.56 -1.11
CA SER A 30 16.07 13.63 -0.21
C SER A 30 14.63 14.12 -0.47
N ARG A 31 14.22 14.23 -1.74
CA ARG A 31 12.87 14.67 -2.11
C ARG A 31 11.80 13.63 -1.80
N LEU A 32 12.11 12.34 -1.96
CA LEU A 32 11.16 11.26 -1.69
C LEU A 32 11.14 10.89 -0.21
N GLY A 33 12.27 10.94 0.48
CA GLY A 33 12.38 10.62 1.91
C GLY A 33 12.04 9.16 2.24
N MET A 34 12.30 8.23 1.32
CA MET A 34 11.88 6.82 1.41
C MET A 34 13.05 5.83 1.51
N GLY A 35 14.18 6.28 2.07
CA GLY A 35 15.41 5.50 2.12
C GLY A 35 16.33 5.82 0.94
N VAL A 36 17.17 4.84 0.57
CA VAL A 36 18.10 4.94 -0.57
C VAL A 36 17.44 4.48 -1.87
N ILE A 37 18.05 4.81 -3.01
CA ILE A 37 17.48 4.49 -4.33
C ILE A 37 17.34 2.98 -4.57
N GLU A 38 18.22 2.16 -4.01
CA GLU A 38 18.15 0.70 -4.12
C GLU A 38 16.91 0.15 -3.41
N GLU A 39 16.62 0.61 -2.18
CA GLU A 39 15.41 0.24 -1.45
C GLU A 39 14.15 0.70 -2.19
N LEU A 40 14.20 1.86 -2.86
CA LEU A 40 13.08 2.35 -3.66
C LEU A 40 12.81 1.45 -4.88
N MET A 41 13.86 0.93 -5.52
CA MET A 41 13.72 -0.04 -6.61
C MET A 41 13.12 -1.35 -6.12
N GLU A 42 13.61 -1.90 -5.00
CA GLU A 42 13.05 -3.10 -4.39
C GLU A 42 11.57 -2.93 -4.05
N GLN A 43 11.20 -1.80 -3.44
CA GLN A 43 9.79 -1.47 -3.16
C GLN A 43 8.94 -1.40 -4.44
N ALA A 44 9.49 -0.86 -5.54
CA ALA A 44 8.76 -0.77 -6.80
C ALA A 44 8.54 -2.16 -7.44
N GLU A 45 9.54 -3.06 -7.35
CA GLU A 45 9.40 -4.45 -7.80
C GLU A 45 8.41 -5.22 -6.95
N ASP A 46 8.42 -5.04 -5.63
CA ASP A 46 7.51 -5.72 -4.73
C ASP A 46 6.08 -5.21 -4.87
N GLU A 47 5.88 -3.90 -5.07
CA GLU A 47 4.56 -3.34 -5.39
C GLU A 47 4.03 -3.91 -6.72
N LEU A 48 4.90 -4.07 -7.73
CA LEU A 48 4.50 -4.65 -9.01
C LEU A 48 4.04 -6.12 -8.86
N LYS A 49 4.77 -6.91 -8.06
CA LYS A 49 4.36 -8.28 -7.72
C LYS A 49 3.05 -8.30 -6.93
N LEU A 50 2.89 -7.37 -5.98
CA LEU A 50 1.69 -7.25 -5.15
C LEU A 50 0.45 -6.93 -5.99
N ILE A 51 0.56 -6.06 -7.01
CA ILE A 51 -0.56 -5.73 -7.91
C ILE A 51 -1.15 -6.99 -8.55
N ALA A 52 -0.31 -7.94 -8.98
CA ALA A 52 -0.77 -9.21 -9.56
C ALA A 52 -1.55 -10.07 -8.54
N GLU A 53 -1.08 -10.15 -7.29
CA GLU A 53 -1.81 -10.86 -6.23
C GLU A 53 -3.10 -10.12 -5.83
N MET A 54 -3.10 -8.78 -5.84
CA MET A 54 -4.28 -7.97 -5.54
C MET A 54 -5.37 -8.16 -6.60
N GLU A 55 -5.00 -8.28 -7.88
CA GLU A 55 -5.94 -8.64 -8.96
C GLU A 55 -6.52 -10.04 -8.77
N LYS A 56 -5.69 -10.98 -8.33
CA LYS A 56 -6.11 -12.37 -8.07
C LYS A 56 -7.09 -12.47 -6.91
N TYR A 57 -6.82 -11.83 -5.77
CA TYR A 57 -7.63 -11.96 -4.55
C TYR A 57 -8.75 -10.92 -4.42
N ARG A 58 -8.68 -9.80 -5.16
CA ARG A 58 -9.71 -8.73 -5.20
C ARG A 58 -10.19 -8.28 -3.81
N PRO A 59 -9.30 -7.86 -2.90
CA PRO A 59 -9.67 -7.52 -1.51
C PRO A 59 -10.56 -6.28 -1.38
N TRP A 60 -10.87 -5.59 -2.47
CA TRP A 60 -11.85 -4.50 -2.52
C TRP A 60 -13.29 -4.99 -2.64
N GLU A 61 -13.50 -6.29 -2.89
CA GLU A 61 -14.83 -6.90 -2.84
C GLU A 61 -15.32 -6.99 -1.38
N PRO A 62 -16.64 -7.09 -1.14
CA PRO A 62 -17.16 -7.30 0.20
C PRO A 62 -16.55 -8.54 0.87
N LEU A 63 -16.43 -8.49 2.20
CA LEU A 63 -15.96 -9.62 3.02
C LEU A 63 -16.64 -10.93 2.60
N GLU A 64 -15.83 -11.91 2.20
CA GLU A 64 -16.28 -13.25 1.84
C GLU A 64 -16.97 -13.94 3.02
N GLU A 65 -16.38 -13.81 4.22
CA GLU A 65 -16.94 -14.35 5.46
C GLU A 65 -17.20 -13.25 6.48
N LYS A 66 -18.45 -13.15 6.95
CA LYS A 66 -18.80 -12.27 8.06
C LYS A 66 -18.39 -12.93 9.38
N PRO A 67 -17.86 -12.15 10.35
CA PRO A 67 -17.48 -12.71 11.63
C PRO A 67 -18.71 -13.30 12.35
N PRO A 68 -18.57 -14.44 13.05
CA PRO A 68 -19.60 -14.95 13.94
C PRO A 68 -19.99 -13.93 15.02
N ALA A 69 -21.23 -13.98 15.49
CA ALA A 69 -21.70 -13.11 16.56
C ALA A 69 -20.84 -13.30 17.83
N GLY A 70 -20.28 -12.22 18.35
CA GLY A 70 -19.41 -12.24 19.53
C GLY A 70 -17.94 -12.60 19.28
N GLN A 71 -17.51 -12.85 18.03
CA GLN A 71 -16.11 -13.18 17.70
C GLN A 71 -15.12 -12.09 18.17
N TRP A 72 -15.53 -10.82 18.09
CA TRP A 72 -14.71 -9.66 18.47
C TRP A 72 -15.18 -9.01 19.79
N ASP A 73 -16.05 -9.69 20.54
CA ASP A 73 -16.49 -9.24 21.87
C ASP A 73 -15.51 -9.78 22.94
N TYR A 74 -14.40 -9.07 23.15
CA TYR A 74 -13.36 -9.53 24.09
C TYR A 74 -13.80 -9.54 25.55
N PHE A 75 -14.19 -8.39 26.11
CA PHE A 75 -14.58 -8.27 27.52
C PHE A 75 -15.96 -7.63 27.62
N ARG A 76 -17.02 -8.45 27.63
CA ARG A 76 -18.36 -8.01 28.00
C ARG A 76 -18.31 -7.61 29.48
N LYS A 77 -18.50 -6.34 29.82
CA LYS A 77 -18.49 -5.86 31.20
C LYS A 77 -19.46 -6.69 32.04
N ILE A 78 -18.93 -7.58 32.89
CA ILE A 78 -19.68 -8.21 33.96
C ILE A 78 -19.84 -7.15 35.05
N GLY A 79 -21.01 -6.54 35.15
CA GLY A 79 -21.32 -5.61 36.22
C GLY A 79 -22.17 -4.42 35.79
N ALA A 80 -23.48 -4.62 35.79
CA ALA A 80 -24.48 -3.63 36.19
C ALA A 80 -25.40 -4.31 37.20
#